data_AF-A0A6V7IWM4-F1
#
_entry.id   AF-A0A6V7IWM4-F1
#
_cell.length_a   1.000
_cell.length_b   1.000
_cell.length_c   1.000
_cell.angle_alpha   90.00
_cell.angle_beta   90.00
_cell.angle_gamma   90.00
#
_symmetry.space_group_name_H-M   'P 1'
#
loop_
_entity.id
_entity.type
_entity.pdbx_description
1 polymer ?
#
loop_
_entity_poly.entity_id
_entity_poly.type
_entity_poly.pdbx_seq_one_letter_code
_entity_poly.pdbx_strand_id
1 'polypeptide(L)'
;PVIPTPINPCQPSPCGPNAQCQVFNDSPSCSCLPQFTGTPPNCKPECISNGECRSNQACINQKCKDPCVGSCATNAECRVVSHTPMCVCPTGLTGDPFTQCYEDK
;
A
#
# COMPACT_ATOMS: atom_id res chain seq x y z
N PRO A 1 -29.52 42.60 -14.32
CA PRO A 1 -28.59 42.23 -13.23
C PRO A 1 -28.13 40.78 -13.38
N VAL A 2 -26.85 40.54 -13.68
CA VAL A 2 -26.28 39.19 -13.65
C VAL A 2 -26.02 38.82 -12.20
N ILE A 3 -26.78 37.84 -11.69
CA ILE A 3 -26.51 37.25 -10.37
C ILE A 3 -25.21 36.46 -10.54
N PRO A 4 -24.14 36.72 -9.74
CA PRO A 4 -22.95 35.89 -9.80
C PRO A 4 -23.36 34.46 -9.42
N THR A 5 -23.18 33.53 -10.36
CA THR A 5 -23.35 32.10 -10.07
C THR A 5 -22.38 31.71 -8.97
N PRO A 6 -22.81 31.02 -7.90
CA PRO A 6 -21.91 30.57 -6.86
C PRO A 6 -20.83 29.70 -7.48
N ILE A 7 -19.59 30.18 -7.44
CA ILE A 7 -18.42 29.47 -7.94
C ILE A 7 -18.12 28.37 -6.93
N ASN A 8 -18.12 27.11 -7.38
CA ASN A 8 -17.75 26.00 -6.52
C ASN A 8 -16.24 26.06 -6.21
N PRO A 9 -15.82 26.30 -4.95
CA PRO A 9 -14.40 26.46 -4.62
C PRO A 9 -13.59 25.16 -4.78
N CYS A 10 -14.25 24.02 -5.00
CA CYS A 10 -13.62 22.74 -5.31
C CYS A 10 -13.51 22.44 -6.82
N GLN A 11 -13.87 23.37 -7.72
CA GLN A 11 -13.78 23.16 -9.17
C GLN A 11 -13.08 24.34 -9.89
N PRO A 12 -11.86 24.15 -10.43
CA PRO A 12 -11.03 22.94 -10.32
C PRO A 12 -10.53 22.71 -8.88
N SER A 13 -10.27 21.46 -8.49
CA SER A 13 -9.92 21.13 -7.10
C SER A 13 -8.57 21.75 -6.69
N PRO A 14 -8.50 22.51 -5.59
CA PRO A 14 -7.25 23.07 -5.08
C PRO A 14 -6.46 22.06 -4.22
N CYS A 15 -7.05 20.90 -3.88
CA CYS A 15 -6.53 20.01 -2.84
C CYS A 15 -5.39 19.08 -3.27
N GLY A 16 -4.98 19.11 -4.54
CA GLY A 16 -3.94 18.22 -5.07
C GLY A 16 -4.37 16.77 -5.26
N PRO A 17 -3.46 15.91 -5.75
CA PRO A 17 -3.75 14.49 -5.99
C PRO A 17 -3.98 13.74 -4.67
N ASN A 18 -4.77 12.67 -4.74
CA ASN A 18 -5.09 11.80 -3.60
C ASN A 18 -5.77 12.51 -2.41
N ALA A 19 -6.36 13.68 -2.64
CA ALA A 19 -7.12 14.43 -1.66
C ALA A 19 -8.55 14.64 -2.14
N GLN A 20 -9.51 14.64 -1.20
CA GLN A 20 -10.88 15.06 -1.44
C GLN A 20 -11.04 16.53 -1.06
N CYS A 21 -11.80 17.26 -1.88
CA CYS A 21 -12.24 18.62 -1.60
C CYS A 21 -13.70 18.59 -1.12
N GLN A 22 -13.97 19.23 0.00
CA GLN A 22 -15.32 19.43 0.54
C GLN A 22 -15.54 20.92 0.76
N VAL A 23 -16.70 21.44 0.36
CA VAL A 23 -17.04 22.85 0.63
C VAL A 23 -17.51 22.97 2.08
N PHE A 24 -16.84 23.80 2.86
CA PHE A 24 -17.17 24.11 4.25
C PHE A 24 -17.18 25.62 4.45
N ASN A 25 -18.33 26.20 4.82
CA ASN A 25 -18.52 27.66 4.95
C ASN A 25 -18.06 28.44 3.70
N ASP A 26 -18.54 28.05 2.51
CA ASP A 26 -18.18 28.65 1.21
C ASP A 26 -16.67 28.62 0.88
N SER A 27 -15.88 27.84 1.63
CA SER A 27 -14.44 27.68 1.44
C SER A 27 -14.09 26.22 1.14
N PRO A 28 -12.99 25.95 0.40
CA PRO A 28 -12.54 24.59 0.15
C PRO A 28 -11.83 24.04 1.38
N SER A 29 -12.28 22.88 1.86
CA SER A 29 -11.63 22.08 2.90
C SER A 29 -11.05 20.82 2.27
N CYS A 30 -9.76 20.58 2.50
CA CYS A 30 -9.03 19.48 1.90
C CYS A 30 -8.70 18.41 2.95
N SER A 31 -8.92 17.15 2.60
CA SER A 31 -8.43 16.02 3.39
C SER A 31 -7.90 14.92 2.47
N CYS A 32 -6.93 14.12 2.93
CA CYS A 32 -6.46 12.97 2.15
C CYS A 32 -7.58 11.94 1.96
N LEU A 33 -7.59 11.28 0.81
CA LEU A 33 -8.47 10.14 0.57
C LEU A 33 -8.12 8.99 1.54
N PRO A 34 -9.06 8.06 1.79
CA PRO A 34 -8.76 6.86 2.56
C PRO A 34 -7.52 6.14 2.01
N GLN A 35 -6.68 5.64 2.92
CA GLN A 35 -5.39 4.98 2.63
C GLN A 35 -4.22 5.90 2.23
N PHE A 36 -4.45 7.22 2.12
CA PHE A 36 -3.39 8.21 1.96
C PHE A 36 -3.17 8.94 3.29
N THR A 37 -1.93 9.36 3.52
CA THR A 37 -1.46 10.01 4.75
C THR A 37 -0.76 11.33 4.42
N GLY A 38 -0.61 12.18 5.44
CA GLY A 38 -0.02 13.50 5.32
C GLY A 38 -1.06 14.61 5.27
N THR A 39 -0.64 15.77 4.76
CA THR A 39 -1.47 16.98 4.68
C THR A 39 -1.62 17.40 3.21
N PRO A 40 -2.84 17.60 2.71
CA PRO A 40 -3.06 18.13 1.36
C PRO A 40 -2.24 19.41 1.10
N PRO A 41 -1.70 19.61 -0.10
CA PRO A 41 -1.85 18.78 -1.31
C PRO A 41 -0.90 17.58 -1.40
N ASN A 42 -0.08 17.33 -0.37
CA ASN A 42 0.97 16.31 -0.37
C ASN A 42 0.50 14.99 0.25
N CYS A 43 -0.69 14.53 -0.15
CA CYS A 43 -1.20 13.24 0.28
C CYS A 43 -0.40 12.11 -0.39
N LYS A 44 0.24 11.28 0.43
CA LYS A 44 1.08 10.17 -0.02
C LYS A 44 0.51 8.82 0.44
N PRO A 45 0.76 7.74 -0.30
CA PRO A 45 0.43 6.40 0.18
C PRO A 45 1.21 6.04 1.46
N GLU A 46 0.91 4.89 2.04
CA GLU A 46 1.65 4.36 3.17
C GLU A 46 3.14 4.13 2.82
N CYS A 47 3.41 3.63 1.62
CA CYS A 47 4.75 3.45 1.09
C CYS A 47 4.78 3.65 -0.43
N ILE A 48 5.94 4.07 -0.94
CA ILE A 48 6.29 4.09 -2.36
C ILE A 48 7.45 3.10 -2.63
N SER A 49 8.23 2.80 -1.59
CA SER A 49 9.37 1.91 -1.64
C SER A 49 9.42 0.97 -0.43
N ASN A 50 10.09 -0.17 -0.58
CA ASN A 50 10.27 -1.14 0.50
C ASN A 50 10.93 -0.55 1.76
N GLY A 51 11.84 0.43 1.59
CA GLY A 51 12.54 1.06 2.71
C GLY A 51 11.66 1.90 3.64
N GLU A 52 10.43 2.21 3.24
CA GLU A 52 9.42 2.86 4.10
C GLU A 52 8.68 1.86 5.00
N CYS A 53 8.81 0.56 4.70
CA CYS A 53 8.21 -0.52 5.47
C CYS A 53 9.18 -1.10 6.49
N ARG A 54 8.65 -1.85 7.47
CA ARG A 54 9.49 -2.64 8.37
C ARG A 54 10.24 -3.73 7.60
N SER A 55 11.38 -4.19 8.12
CA SER A 55 12.23 -5.20 7.46
C SER A 55 11.51 -6.53 7.14
N ASN A 56 10.42 -6.83 7.86
CA ASN A 56 9.57 -8.01 7.66
C ASN A 56 8.33 -7.74 6.78
N GLN A 57 8.25 -6.59 6.12
CA GLN A 57 7.15 -6.20 5.23
C GLN A 57 7.72 -5.71 3.90
N ALA A 58 6.90 -5.64 2.86
CA ALA A 58 7.26 -5.08 1.56
C ALA A 58 6.19 -4.08 1.12
N CYS A 59 6.58 -3.13 0.28
CA CYS A 59 5.66 -2.19 -0.31
C CYS A 59 4.92 -2.85 -1.48
N ILE A 60 3.70 -3.33 -1.21
CA ILE A 60 2.87 -4.05 -2.16
C ILE A 60 1.57 -3.27 -2.36
N ASN A 61 1.35 -2.78 -3.58
CA ASN A 61 0.21 -1.92 -3.92
C ASN A 61 0.08 -0.73 -2.97
N GLN A 62 1.19 0.01 -2.79
CA GLN A 62 1.24 1.24 -1.98
C GLN A 62 0.95 1.05 -0.48
N LYS A 63 1.10 -0.19 0.01
CA LYS A 63 0.92 -0.56 1.42
C LYS A 63 2.01 -1.48 1.91
N CYS A 64 2.36 -1.35 3.19
CA CYS A 64 3.31 -2.25 3.83
C CYS A 64 2.60 -3.56 4.21
N LYS A 65 2.89 -4.62 3.46
CA LYS A 65 2.26 -5.94 3.62
C LYS A 65 3.31 -7.01 3.83
N ASP A 66 2.91 -8.12 4.44
CA ASP A 66 3.76 -9.29 4.52
C ASP A 66 3.91 -9.93 3.12
N PRO A 67 5.12 -9.97 2.54
CA PRO A 67 5.34 -10.57 1.22
C PRO A 67 5.26 -12.10 1.25
N CYS A 68 5.20 -12.76 2.41
CA CYS A 68 5.07 -14.23 2.48
C CYS A 68 3.69 -14.74 2.03
N VAL A 69 2.64 -13.93 2.18
CA VAL A 69 1.27 -14.34 1.86
C VAL A 69 1.14 -14.61 0.35
N GLY A 70 1.04 -15.90 0.00
CA GLY A 70 0.90 -16.36 -1.39
C GLY A 70 2.20 -16.51 -2.18
N SER A 71 3.36 -16.39 -1.53
CA SER A 71 4.67 -16.49 -2.21
C SER A 71 5.28 -17.88 -2.23
N CYS A 72 5.06 -18.69 -1.18
CA CYS A 72 5.67 -20.00 -1.04
C CYS A 72 4.67 -21.14 -1.26
N ALA A 73 5.17 -22.31 -1.66
CA ALA A 73 4.37 -23.51 -1.83
C ALA A 73 3.83 -24.07 -0.51
N THR A 74 2.88 -24.99 -0.64
CA THR A 74 2.42 -25.81 0.48
C THR A 74 3.59 -26.60 1.09
N ASN A 75 3.64 -26.64 2.42
CA ASN A 75 4.70 -27.27 3.23
C ASN A 75 6.08 -26.60 3.13
N ALA A 76 6.20 -25.43 2.49
CA ALA A 76 7.40 -24.60 2.58
C ALA A 76 7.28 -23.61 3.76
N GLU A 77 8.40 -23.34 4.41
CA GLU A 77 8.51 -22.26 5.40
C GLU A 77 8.85 -20.95 4.68
N CYS A 78 8.13 -19.87 5.00
CA CYS A 78 8.43 -18.54 4.50
C CYS A 78 9.08 -17.68 5.56
N ARG A 79 10.18 -17.02 5.20
CA ARG A 79 10.81 -15.96 5.99
C ARG A 79 11.02 -14.72 5.14
N VAL A 80 10.80 -13.54 5.70
CA VAL A 80 11.05 -12.27 5.00
C VAL A 80 12.48 -11.84 5.27
N VAL A 81 13.28 -11.66 4.21
CA VAL A 81 14.64 -11.14 4.30
C VAL A 81 14.76 -9.93 3.40
N SER A 82 15.03 -8.76 4.01
CA SER A 82 15.15 -7.49 3.30
C SER A 82 13.96 -7.23 2.37
N HIS A 83 12.74 -7.29 2.92
CA HIS A 83 11.48 -7.08 2.19
C HIS A 83 11.19 -8.11 1.07
N THR A 84 11.96 -9.21 1.01
CA THR A 84 11.81 -10.26 0.00
C THR A 84 11.38 -11.56 0.67
N PRO A 85 10.37 -12.27 0.16
CA PRO A 85 10.00 -13.58 0.70
C PRO A 85 11.07 -14.60 0.30
N MET A 86 11.57 -15.33 1.28
CA MET A 86 12.44 -16.49 1.07
C MET A 86 11.70 -17.74 1.50
N CYS A 87 11.49 -18.64 0.55
CA CYS A 87 10.84 -19.92 0.74
C CYS A 87 11.89 -21.01 0.92
N VAL A 88 11.75 -21.86 1.92
CA VAL A 88 12.64 -23.00 2.18
C VAL A 88 11.83 -24.24 2.54
N CYS A 89 12.27 -25.41 2.08
CA CYS A 89 11.72 -26.66 2.62
C CYS A 89 12.29 -26.88 4.03
N PRO A 90 11.43 -27.10 5.04
CA PRO A 90 11.90 -27.30 6.41
C PRO A 90 12.58 -28.68 6.54
N THR A 91 13.32 -28.87 7.64
CA THR A 91 14.11 -30.08 7.89
C THR A 91 13.27 -31.35 7.73
N GLY A 92 13.72 -32.30 6.91
CA GLY A 92 13.03 -33.55 6.61
C GLY A 92 12.19 -33.52 5.33
N LEU A 93 12.03 -32.36 4.69
CA LEU A 93 11.45 -32.23 3.36
C LEU A 93 12.48 -31.77 2.32
N THR A 94 12.25 -32.14 1.07
CA THR A 94 13.03 -31.76 -0.12
C THR A 94 12.09 -31.35 -1.25
N GLY A 95 12.64 -30.86 -2.36
CA GLY A 95 11.88 -30.37 -3.52
C GLY A 95 12.06 -28.88 -3.78
N ASP A 96 11.08 -28.28 -4.47
CA ASP A 96 11.08 -26.85 -4.82
C ASP A 96 10.14 -26.09 -3.88
N PRO A 97 10.63 -25.16 -3.05
CA PRO A 97 9.81 -24.43 -2.08
C PRO A 97 8.81 -23.43 -2.71
N PHE A 98 8.86 -23.20 -4.03
CA PHE A 98 7.87 -22.44 -4.78
C PHE A 98 6.83 -23.32 -5.47
N THR A 99 7.09 -24.62 -5.61
CA THR A 99 6.16 -25.57 -6.24
C THR A 99 5.57 -26.54 -5.20
N GLN A 100 6.40 -27.29 -4.48
CA GLN A 100 6.01 -28.23 -3.43
C GLN A 100 7.24 -28.79 -2.68
N CYS A 101 7.15 -28.87 -1.35
CA CYS A 101 8.06 -29.66 -0.53
C CYS A 101 7.43 -31.03 -0.17
N TYR A 102 8.22 -32.11 -0.24
CA TYR A 102 7.81 -33.48 0.04
C TYR A 102 8.87 -34.23 0.87
N GLU A 103 8.46 -35.29 1.58
CA GLU A 103 9.35 -36.05 2.47
C GLU A 103 10.49 -36.68 1.67
N ASP A 104 11.72 -36.51 2.16
CA ASP A 104 12.91 -37.16 1.61
C ASP A 104 12.91 -38.63 2.10
N LYS A 105 12.60 -39.57 1.20
CA LYS A 105 12.40 -41.00 1.51
C LYS A 105 13.68 -41.81 1.45
#